data_AF-A0A7Z9HFE5-F1
#
_entry.id   AF-A0A7Z9HFE5-F1
#
_cell.length_a   1.000
_cell.length_b   1.000
_cell.length_c   1.000
_cell.angle_alpha   90.00
_cell.angle_beta   90.00
_cell.angle_gamma   90.00
#
_symmetry.space_group_name_H-M   'P 1'
#
loop_
_entity.id
_entity.type
_entity.pdbx_description
1 polymer ?
#
loop_
_entity_poly.entity_id
_entity_poly.type
_entity_poly.pdbx_seq_one_letter_code
_entity_poly.pdbx_strand_id
1 'polypeptide(L)'
;NGKLSIGVDSNQNYIQPGSVLTSMLKRVDVAAYEVFKTGHDGSWKPGFKILGLAEDGVGWALDEHNAKLVTSAMKSKVEQVREGILSGKIKVHDYMSDNKCPVQ
;
A
#
# COMPACT_ATOMS: atom_id res chain seq x y z
N ASN A 1 14.55 18.40 14.52
CA ASN A 1 14.42 18.76 13.07
C ASN A 1 13.02 18.48 12.50
N GLY A 2 12.04 17.97 13.28
CA GLY A 2 10.65 17.83 12.83
C GLY A 2 10.41 16.92 11.61
N LYS A 3 11.40 16.10 11.25
CA LYS A 3 11.31 15.21 10.08
C LYS A 3 10.42 14.03 10.42
N LEU A 4 9.56 13.66 9.47
CA LEU A 4 8.71 12.48 9.55
C LEU A 4 9.21 11.39 8.60
N SER A 5 9.00 10.13 8.95
CA SER A 5 9.28 8.98 8.10
C SER A 5 7.99 8.37 7.53
N ILE A 6 8.14 7.59 6.47
CA ILE A 6 7.09 6.69 5.97
C ILE A 6 7.65 5.27 6.06
N GLY A 7 6.98 4.41 6.85
CA GLY A 7 7.32 3.00 6.98
C GLY A 7 6.96 2.19 5.73
N VAL A 8 7.41 0.94 5.66
CA VAL A 8 7.15 0.06 4.50
C VAL A 8 6.87 -1.38 4.94
N ASP A 9 6.15 -2.09 4.08
CA ASP A 9 5.68 -3.49 4.17
C ASP A 9 4.63 -3.72 5.26
N SER A 10 4.91 -3.35 6.50
CA SER A 10 3.99 -3.51 7.64
C SER A 10 3.62 -2.17 8.25
N ASN A 11 2.60 -2.14 9.10
CA ASN A 11 2.32 -0.97 9.91
C ASN A 11 3.45 -0.77 10.93
N GLN A 12 4.21 0.31 10.77
CA GLN A 12 5.34 0.70 11.62
C GLN A 12 5.04 1.97 12.43
N ASN A 13 3.81 2.49 12.38
CA ASN A 13 3.44 3.76 13.04
C ASN A 13 3.77 3.74 14.54
N TYR A 14 3.65 2.58 15.18
CA TYR A 14 3.90 2.36 16.61
C TYR A 14 5.39 2.36 17.01
N ILE A 15 6.32 2.22 16.07
CA ILE A 15 7.76 2.09 16.38
C ILE A 15 8.32 3.39 16.95
N GLN A 16 7.90 4.53 16.38
CA GLN A 16 8.22 5.86 16.90
C GLN A 16 7.00 6.79 16.72
N PRO A 17 6.01 6.72 17.62
CA PRO A 17 4.77 7.48 17.51
C PRO A 17 5.04 8.99 17.40
N GLY A 18 4.32 9.67 16.52
CA GLY A 18 4.52 11.10 16.25
C GLY A 18 5.72 11.44 15.36
N SER A 19 6.57 10.47 14.99
CA SER A 19 7.66 10.66 14.01
C SER A 19 7.51 9.79 12.75
N VAL A 20 6.70 8.73 12.80
CA VAL A 20 6.27 7.99 11.62
C VAL A 20 4.96 8.59 11.13
N LEU A 21 4.96 9.21 9.94
CA LEU A 21 3.77 9.83 9.35
C LEU A 21 2.71 8.79 8.99
N THR A 22 3.14 7.68 8.39
CA THR A 22 2.31 6.54 8.00
C THR A 22 3.24 5.39 7.58
N SER A 23 2.67 4.26 7.16
CA SER A 23 3.41 3.14 6.60
C SER A 23 2.72 2.65 5.32
N MET A 24 3.50 2.42 4.28
CA MET A 24 3.02 1.75 3.07
C MET A 24 2.93 0.25 3.33
N LEU A 25 1.72 -0.28 3.28
CA LEU A 25 1.43 -1.68 3.53
C LEU A 25 1.66 -2.51 2.26
N LYS A 26 2.28 -3.68 2.43
CA LYS A 26 2.36 -4.73 1.41
C LYS A 26 1.87 -6.02 2.06
N ARG A 27 0.70 -6.50 1.63
CA ARG A 27 0.00 -7.64 2.21
C ARG A 27 0.57 -8.99 1.73
N VAL A 28 1.85 -9.20 2.02
CA VAL A 28 2.54 -10.47 1.74
C VAL A 28 1.89 -11.62 2.52
N ASP A 29 1.31 -11.32 3.68
CA ASP A 29 0.48 -12.24 4.47
C ASP A 29 -0.72 -12.76 3.66
N VAL A 30 -1.45 -11.87 2.98
CA VAL A 30 -2.59 -12.24 2.12
C VAL A 30 -2.10 -13.06 0.93
N ALA A 31 -1.01 -12.64 0.28
CA ALA A 31 -0.45 -13.37 -0.85
C ALA A 31 -0.05 -14.81 -0.47
N ALA A 32 0.64 -14.99 0.66
CA ALA A 32 1.04 -16.30 1.15
C ALA A 32 -0.18 -17.15 1.51
N TYR A 33 -1.14 -16.56 2.26
CA TYR A 33 -2.37 -17.25 2.65
C TYR A 33 -3.15 -17.76 1.43
N GLU A 34 -3.35 -16.93 0.41
CA GLU A 34 -4.07 -17.33 -0.80
C GLU A 34 -3.39 -18.49 -1.54
N VAL A 35 -2.06 -18.47 -1.65
CA VAL A 35 -1.32 -19.54 -2.33
C VAL A 35 -1.49 -20.85 -1.59
N PHE A 36 -1.31 -20.86 -0.26
CA PHE A 36 -1.51 -22.08 0.52
C PHE A 36 -2.97 -22.55 0.50
N LYS A 37 -3.92 -21.63 0.58
CA LYS A 37 -5.35 -21.95 0.49
C LYS A 37 -5.70 -22.61 -0.83
N THR A 38 -5.30 -22.01 -1.96
CA THR A 38 -5.59 -22.58 -3.29
C THR A 38 -4.86 -23.90 -3.53
N GLY A 39 -3.65 -24.06 -2.97
CA GLY A 39 -2.94 -25.34 -2.97
C GLY A 39 -3.68 -26.43 -2.19
N HIS A 40 -4.17 -26.10 -0.99
CA HIS A 40 -4.98 -27.01 -0.17
C HIS A 40 -6.30 -27.39 -0.87
N ASP A 41 -6.99 -26.41 -1.44
CA ASP A 41 -8.28 -26.60 -2.13
C ASP A 41 -8.12 -27.27 -3.51
N GLY A 42 -6.90 -27.59 -3.95
CA GLY A 42 -6.63 -28.18 -5.27
C GLY A 42 -6.95 -27.26 -6.45
N SER A 43 -7.14 -25.96 -6.21
CA SER A 43 -7.54 -24.95 -7.20
C SER A 43 -6.39 -24.05 -7.65
N TRP A 44 -5.17 -24.31 -7.16
CA TRP A 44 -3.98 -23.56 -7.53
C TRP A 44 -3.73 -23.59 -9.04
N LYS A 45 -3.30 -22.45 -9.58
CA LYS A 45 -2.93 -22.30 -11.00
C LYS A 45 -1.56 -21.61 -11.11
N PRO A 46 -0.71 -22.05 -12.05
CA PRO A 46 0.54 -21.35 -12.34
C PRO A 46 0.27 -20.00 -13.01
N GLY A 47 1.20 -19.06 -12.85
CA GLY A 47 1.15 -17.74 -13.46
C GLY A 47 1.32 -16.61 -12.45
N PHE A 48 1.12 -15.38 -12.92
CA PHE A 48 1.21 -14.19 -12.09
C PHE A 48 -0.15 -13.84 -11.48
N LYS A 49 -0.13 -13.52 -10.18
CA LYS A 49 -1.20 -12.77 -9.52
C LYS A 49 -0.67 -11.38 -9.20
N ILE A 50 -1.38 -10.35 -9.63
CA ILE A 50 -1.08 -8.96 -9.28
C ILE A 50 -2.00 -8.56 -8.14
N LEU A 51 -1.41 -8.11 -7.03
CA LEU A 51 -2.14 -7.68 -5.84
C LEU A 51 -1.84 -6.19 -5.59
N GLY A 52 -2.64 -5.34 -6.20
CA GLY A 52 -2.54 -3.88 -6.09
C GLY A 52 -3.54 -3.30 -5.09
N LEU A 53 -3.93 -2.04 -5.30
CA LEU A 53 -4.94 -1.38 -4.46
C LEU A 53 -6.33 -2.02 -4.60
N ALA A 54 -6.64 -2.62 -5.75
CA ALA A 54 -7.94 -3.23 -6.02
C ALA A 54 -8.14 -4.54 -5.26
N GLU A 55 -7.05 -5.29 -5.05
CA GLU A 55 -7.01 -6.54 -4.30
C GLU A 55 -6.69 -6.33 -2.81
N ASP A 56 -6.62 -5.07 -2.36
CA ASP A 56 -6.10 -4.68 -1.04
C ASP A 56 -4.72 -5.28 -0.72
N GLY A 57 -3.93 -5.58 -1.77
CA GLY A 57 -2.58 -6.13 -1.68
C GLY A 57 -1.55 -5.10 -1.25
N VAL A 58 -1.84 -3.82 -1.49
CA VAL A 58 -1.08 -2.67 -1.00
C VAL A 58 -2.02 -1.63 -0.41
N GLY A 59 -1.50 -0.79 0.49
CA GLY A 59 -2.30 0.25 1.14
C GLY A 59 -1.45 1.18 1.99
N TRP A 60 -2.12 1.98 2.82
CA TRP A 60 -1.47 2.88 3.77
C TRP A 60 -2.05 2.70 5.16
N ALA A 61 -1.23 2.93 6.20
CA ALA A 61 -1.64 2.73 7.59
C ALA A 61 -2.12 4.04 8.25
N LEU A 62 -3.32 3.99 8.83
CA LEU A 62 -3.87 5.04 9.69
C LEU A 62 -4.39 4.41 10.98
N ASP A 63 -3.82 4.81 12.10
CA ASP A 63 -4.12 4.28 13.44
C ASP A 63 -3.92 5.37 14.51
N GLU A 64 -4.07 5.00 15.79
CA GLU A 64 -3.90 5.92 16.92
C GLU A 64 -2.50 6.54 17.01
N HIS A 65 -1.47 5.91 16.43
CA HIS A 65 -0.08 6.35 16.54
C HIS A 65 0.26 7.48 15.56
N ASN A 66 -0.46 7.56 14.43
CA ASN A 66 -0.26 8.63 13.43
C ASN A 66 -1.50 9.53 13.20
N ALA A 67 -2.66 9.23 13.80
CA ALA A 67 -3.90 9.99 13.60
C ALA A 67 -3.74 11.51 13.82
N LYS A 68 -2.91 11.93 14.78
CA LYS A 68 -2.66 13.37 15.06
C LYS A 68 -1.83 14.06 13.98
N LEU A 69 -1.08 13.31 13.17
CA LEU A 69 -0.26 13.82 12.07
C LEU A 69 -1.05 13.94 10.76
N VAL A 70 -2.14 13.17 10.62
CA VAL A 70 -2.91 13.06 9.38
C VAL A 70 -4.19 13.88 9.48
N THR A 71 -4.23 15.00 8.76
CA THR A 71 -5.43 15.85 8.70
C THR A 71 -6.53 15.20 7.87
N SER A 72 -7.79 15.62 8.09
CA SER A 72 -8.92 15.18 7.26
C SER A 72 -8.73 15.50 5.77
N ALA A 73 -8.08 16.63 5.46
CA ALA A 73 -7.74 17.01 4.09
C ALA A 73 -6.72 16.06 3.45
N MET A 74 -5.69 15.65 4.21
CA MET A 74 -4.71 14.66 3.75
C MET A 74 -5.38 13.30 3.50
N LYS A 75 -6.19 12.83 4.46
CA LYS A 75 -6.94 11.58 4.31
C LYS A 75 -7.83 11.62 3.05
N SER A 76 -8.63 12.68 2.89
CA SER A 76 -9.49 12.85 1.71
C SER A 76 -8.69 12.83 0.41
N LYS A 77 -7.50 13.48 0.38
CA LYS A 77 -6.66 13.50 -0.81
C LYS A 77 -6.11 12.10 -1.15
N VAL A 78 -5.68 11.33 -0.15
CA VAL A 78 -5.22 9.94 -0.35
C VAL A 78 -6.35 9.08 -0.91
N GLU A 79 -7.56 9.17 -0.33
CA GLU A 79 -8.71 8.41 -0.84
C GLU A 79 -9.11 8.82 -2.26
N GLN A 80 -9.10 10.12 -2.59
CA GLN A 80 -9.34 10.58 -3.96
C GLN A 80 -8.31 10.02 -4.95
N VAL A 81 -7.04 9.91 -4.55
CA VAL A 81 -6.00 9.31 -5.39
C VAL A 81 -6.19 7.80 -5.51
N ARG A 82 -6.54 7.11 -4.41
CA ARG A 82 -6.88 5.67 -4.41
C ARG A 82 -7.98 5.39 -5.42
N GLU A 83 -9.10 6.10 -5.34
CA GLU A 83 -10.23 5.95 -6.27
C GLU A 83 -9.84 6.35 -7.71
N GLY A 84 -8.98 7.35 -7.86
CA GLY A 84 -8.40 7.72 -9.16
C GLY A 84 -7.61 6.57 -9.79
N ILE A 85 -6.81 5.84 -9.00
CA ILE A 85 -6.04 4.68 -9.47
C ILE A 85 -6.97 3.51 -9.79
N LEU A 86 -7.93 3.21 -8.90
CA LEU A 86 -8.89 2.11 -9.08
C LEU A 86 -9.79 2.29 -10.30
N SER A 87 -10.23 3.52 -10.56
CA SER A 87 -11.00 3.85 -11.77
C SER A 87 -10.16 3.94 -13.05
N GLY A 88 -8.83 3.85 -12.95
CA GLY A 88 -7.90 4.00 -14.07
C GLY A 88 -7.72 5.45 -14.55
N LYS A 89 -8.36 6.44 -13.89
CA LYS A 89 -8.17 7.87 -14.15
C LYS A 89 -6.73 8.30 -13.87
N ILE A 90 -6.12 7.74 -12.84
CA ILE A 90 -4.70 7.90 -12.52
C ILE A 90 -4.00 6.60 -12.90
N LYS A 91 -3.08 6.66 -13.85
CA LYS A 91 -2.22 5.53 -14.20
C LYS A 91 -0.90 5.66 -13.46
N VAL A 92 -0.62 4.73 -12.55
CA VAL A 92 0.69 4.63 -11.91
C VAL A 92 1.65 4.03 -12.93
N HIS A 93 2.74 4.75 -13.20
CA HIS A 93 3.77 4.26 -14.10
C HIS A 93 4.51 3.08 -13.46
N ASP A 94 4.55 1.95 -14.16
CA ASP A 94 5.36 0.81 -13.76
C ASP A 94 6.81 1.05 -14.18
N TYR A 95 7.66 1.34 -13.19
CA TYR A 95 9.10 1.53 -13.40
C TYR A 95 9.74 0.36 -14.16
N MET A 96 9.25 -0.87 -13.96
CA MET A 96 9.85 -2.05 -14.59
C MET A 96 9.55 -2.14 -16.09
N SER A 97 8.63 -1.31 -16.61
CA SER A 97 8.27 -1.29 -18.03
C SER A 97 9.33 -0.63 -18.91
N ASP A 98 10.05 0.37 -18.39
CA ASP A 98 11.06 1.11 -19.15
C ASP A 98 12.29 1.58 -18.33
N ASN A 99 12.35 1.22 -17.04
CA ASN A 99 13.36 1.62 -16.06
C ASN A 99 13.49 3.15 -15.91
N LYS A 100 12.39 3.90 -16.04
CA LYS A 100 12.38 5.36 -15.90
C LYS A 100 11.49 5.82 -14.77
N CYS A 101 11.85 6.96 -14.19
CA CYS A 101 11.01 7.69 -13.25
C CYS A 101 10.62 9.02 -13.88
N PRO A 102 9.46 9.12 -14.55
CA PRO A 102 9.07 10.31 -15.34
C PRO A 102 8.79 11.56 -14.48
N VAL A 103 8.91 11.45 -13.15
CA VAL A 103 8.69 12.52 -12.18
C VAL A 103 9.99 13.01 -11.52
N GLN A 104 11.15 12.68 -12.11
CA GLN A 104 12.43 13.32 -11.75
C GLN A 104 12.55 14.72 -12.32
#